data_AF-A0A7K5UI21-F1
#
_entry.id   AF-A0A7K5UI21-F1
#
_cell.length_a   1.000
_cell.length_b   1.000
_cell.length_c   1.000
_cell.angle_alpha   90.00
_cell.angle_beta   90.00
_cell.angle_gamma   90.00
#
_symmetry.space_group_name_H-M   'P 1'
#
loop_
_entity.id
_entity.type
_entity.pdbx_description
1 polymer ?
#
loop_
_entity_poly.entity_id
_entity_poly.type
_entity_poly.pdbx_seq_one_letter_code
_entity_poly.pdbx_strand_id
1 'polypeptide(L)'
;SPGAKMGFFTFIKVMMILFNLAIFLSGGTLLGVGIWVKVDVRSFMDIFGALSSSVLQVVNVSYVLIVIGAILLVIGFLGCYGAQKESKCLLMMFFSVVLIIFIAEVAVAVVALVYTSLAESLLSAVVTPVLKEQYGKDATFTSIWNTTMTKVKCCGLNNYTDFNDSFWYEKHEVYPPQCCDPPKNCTVTLAAQSNVTGCFDQILKEIRTNAEVAGGVAAGIAALEIAAMAVSMYLYCRLDKK
;
A
#
# COMPACT_ATOMS: atom_id res chain seq x y z
N SER A 1 -4.32 -33.97 -31.46
CA SER A 1 -2.99 -34.51 -31.80
C SER A 1 -2.04 -34.41 -30.61
N PRO A 2 -1.22 -35.44 -30.29
CA PRO A 2 -0.23 -35.41 -29.21
C PRO A 2 0.77 -34.24 -29.30
N GLY A 3 1.11 -33.79 -30.52
CA GLY A 3 2.01 -32.65 -30.75
C GLY A 3 1.45 -31.31 -30.25
N ALA A 4 0.14 -31.06 -30.39
CA ALA A 4 -0.50 -29.85 -29.89
C ALA A 4 -0.50 -29.77 -28.35
N LYS A 5 -0.57 -30.94 -27.66
CA LYS A 5 -0.54 -31.02 -26.19
C LYS A 5 0.85 -30.76 -25.59
N MET A 6 1.93 -31.04 -26.34
CA MET A 6 3.31 -30.69 -25.95
C MET A 6 3.62 -29.21 -26.19
N GLY A 7 3.12 -28.64 -27.30
CA GLY A 7 3.27 -27.21 -27.60
C GLY A 7 2.60 -26.31 -26.56
N PHE A 8 1.37 -26.61 -26.17
CA PHE A 8 0.63 -25.83 -25.16
C PHE A 8 1.30 -25.82 -23.78
N PHE A 9 1.77 -26.98 -23.31
CA PHE A 9 2.48 -27.07 -22.02
C PHE A 9 3.74 -26.19 -22.01
N THR A 10 4.52 -26.26 -23.10
CA THR A 10 5.74 -25.46 -23.25
C THR A 10 5.42 -23.97 -23.32
N PHE A 11 4.37 -23.59 -24.05
CA PHE A 11 3.91 -22.20 -24.13
C PHE A 11 3.53 -21.63 -22.76
N ILE A 12 2.67 -22.34 -22.01
CA ILE A 12 2.25 -21.92 -20.67
C ILE A 12 3.45 -21.80 -19.70
N LYS A 13 4.38 -22.77 -19.75
CA LYS A 13 5.61 -22.74 -18.96
C LYS A 13 6.45 -21.50 -19.27
N VAL A 14 6.67 -21.19 -20.55
CA VAL A 14 7.45 -20.03 -20.99
C VAL A 14 6.76 -18.73 -20.58
N MET A 15 5.44 -18.62 -20.75
CA MET A 15 4.69 -17.43 -20.31
C MET A 15 4.79 -17.22 -18.79
N MET A 16 4.67 -18.29 -17.99
CA MET A 16 4.84 -18.21 -16.55
C MET A 16 6.24 -17.72 -16.17
N ILE A 17 7.28 -18.22 -16.84
CA ILE A 17 8.67 -17.80 -16.61
C ILE A 17 8.85 -16.32 -16.95
N LEU A 18 8.38 -15.88 -18.13
CA LEU A 18 8.51 -14.49 -18.56
C LEU A 18 7.80 -13.52 -17.62
N PHE A 19 6.56 -13.83 -17.22
CA PHE A 19 5.78 -12.98 -16.32
C PHE A 19 6.41 -12.91 -14.93
N ASN A 20 6.82 -14.04 -14.35
CA ASN A 20 7.48 -14.05 -13.05
C ASN A 20 8.89 -13.43 -13.08
N LEU A 21 9.59 -13.50 -14.21
CA LEU A 21 10.84 -12.76 -14.40
C LEU A 21 10.60 -11.25 -14.42
N ALA A 22 9.55 -10.78 -15.08
CA ALA A 22 9.17 -9.37 -15.04
C ALA A 22 8.83 -8.91 -13.61
N ILE A 23 8.10 -9.72 -12.84
CA ILE A 23 7.82 -9.47 -11.42
C ILE A 23 9.10 -9.45 -10.58
N PHE A 24 10.03 -10.38 -10.84
CA PHE A 24 11.31 -10.42 -10.14
C PHE A 24 12.14 -9.16 -10.39
N LEU A 25 12.22 -8.72 -11.65
CA LEU A 25 12.96 -7.52 -12.04
C LEU A 25 12.28 -6.24 -11.50
N SER A 26 10.95 -6.17 -11.52
CA SER A 26 10.22 -5.04 -10.94
C SER A 26 10.39 -5.00 -9.41
N GLY A 27 10.32 -6.16 -8.74
CA GLY A 27 10.59 -6.29 -7.30
C GLY A 27 12.01 -5.85 -6.93
N GLY A 28 13.02 -6.29 -7.69
CA GLY A 28 14.41 -5.84 -7.53
C GLY A 28 14.59 -4.34 -7.75
N THR A 29 13.88 -3.77 -8.72
CA THR A 29 13.90 -2.32 -8.97
C THR A 29 13.25 -1.55 -7.82
N LEU A 30 12.06 -1.95 -7.35
CA LEU A 30 11.37 -1.32 -6.22
C LEU A 30 12.18 -1.42 -4.93
N LEU A 31 12.77 -2.57 -4.66
CA LEU A 31 13.65 -2.79 -3.53
C LEU A 31 14.89 -1.90 -3.61
N GLY A 32 15.54 -1.85 -4.77
CA GLY A 32 16.72 -1.01 -5.02
C GLY A 32 16.42 0.48 -4.85
N VAL A 33 15.31 0.96 -5.42
CA VAL A 33 14.84 2.35 -5.26
C VAL A 33 14.51 2.64 -3.79
N GLY A 34 13.81 1.75 -3.11
CA GLY A 34 13.49 1.90 -1.69
C GLY A 34 14.75 1.99 -0.82
N ILE A 35 15.74 1.12 -1.05
CA ILE A 35 17.03 1.17 -0.35
C ILE A 35 17.79 2.46 -0.69
N TRP A 36 17.83 2.87 -1.96
CA TRP A 36 18.48 4.12 -2.38
C TRP A 36 17.87 5.31 -1.65
N VAL A 37 16.55 5.47 -1.69
CA VAL A 37 15.85 6.56 -0.98
C VAL A 37 16.17 6.55 0.51
N LYS A 38 16.25 5.37 1.12
CA LYS A 38 16.53 5.21 2.55
C LYS A 38 17.99 5.54 2.92
N VAL A 39 18.94 5.25 2.04
CA VAL A 39 20.38 5.44 2.30
C VAL A 39 20.84 6.84 1.90
N ASP A 40 20.34 7.37 0.79
CA ASP A 40 20.73 8.67 0.24
C ASP A 40 19.50 9.44 -0.27
N VAL A 41 18.73 9.95 0.69
CA VAL A 41 17.53 10.75 0.42
C VAL A 41 17.85 12.06 -0.30
N ARG A 42 19.04 12.64 -0.08
CA ARG A 42 19.40 13.95 -0.69
C ARG A 42 19.63 13.79 -2.19
N SER A 43 20.41 12.79 -2.59
CA SER A 43 20.63 12.47 -4.01
C SER A 43 19.31 12.16 -4.73
N PHE A 44 18.41 11.41 -4.08
CA PHE A 44 17.08 11.15 -4.65
C PHE A 44 16.26 12.45 -4.83
N MET A 45 16.27 13.33 -3.83
CA MET A 45 15.56 14.62 -3.88
C MET A 45 16.19 15.61 -4.86
N ASP A 46 17.49 15.55 -5.11
CA ASP A 46 18.13 16.42 -6.12
C ASP A 46 17.70 16.05 -7.55
N ILE A 47 17.43 14.76 -7.79
CA ILE A 47 17.01 14.25 -9.12
C ILE A 47 15.50 14.35 -9.29
N PHE A 48 14.73 14.00 -8.25
CA PHE A 48 13.26 13.85 -8.32
C PHE A 48 12.49 14.83 -7.44
N GLY A 49 13.16 15.83 -6.84
CA GLY A 49 12.60 16.75 -5.84
C GLY A 49 11.34 17.48 -6.28
N ALA A 50 11.21 17.78 -7.57
CA ALA A 50 10.03 18.41 -8.15
C ALA A 50 8.75 17.56 -8.07
N LEU A 51 8.87 16.24 -7.93
CA LEU A 51 7.75 15.30 -7.80
C LEU A 51 7.35 15.05 -6.34
N SER A 52 8.16 15.48 -5.37
CA SER A 52 8.02 15.13 -3.97
C SER A 52 7.72 16.35 -3.09
N SER A 53 6.59 16.29 -2.36
CA SER A 53 6.13 17.37 -1.48
C SER A 53 6.90 17.47 -0.15
N SER A 54 7.60 16.42 0.29
CA SER A 54 8.50 16.48 1.45
C SER A 54 9.52 15.34 1.46
N VAL A 55 10.79 15.64 1.83
CA VAL A 55 11.92 14.69 1.98
C VAL A 55 11.54 13.48 2.85
N LEU A 56 10.69 13.73 3.84
CA LEU A 56 10.47 12.84 4.95
C LEU A 56 9.28 11.89 4.71
N GLN A 57 8.26 12.33 3.96
CA GLN A 57 7.25 11.46 3.36
C GLN A 57 7.88 10.46 2.39
N VAL A 58 8.89 10.89 1.64
CA VAL A 58 9.64 10.05 0.70
C VAL A 58 10.37 8.90 1.43
N VAL A 59 10.92 9.15 2.63
CA VAL A 59 11.55 8.10 3.46
C VAL A 59 10.52 7.08 3.97
N ASN A 60 9.33 7.49 4.42
CA ASN A 60 8.32 6.53 4.87
C ASN A 60 7.77 5.66 3.72
N VAL A 61 7.56 6.26 2.55
CA VAL A 61 7.19 5.52 1.33
C VAL A 61 8.28 4.51 0.95
N SER A 62 9.56 4.81 1.22
CA SER A 62 10.66 3.90 0.93
C SER A 62 10.58 2.57 1.69
N TYR A 63 10.09 2.57 2.94
CA TYR A 63 9.90 1.32 3.69
C TYR A 63 8.84 0.43 3.04
N VAL A 64 7.75 1.02 2.53
CA VAL A 64 6.71 0.30 1.79
C VAL A 64 7.28 -0.27 0.49
N LEU A 65 8.07 0.52 -0.25
CA LEU A 65 8.76 0.06 -1.47
C LEU A 65 9.72 -1.12 -1.19
N ILE A 66 10.47 -1.07 -0.08
CA ILE A 66 11.36 -2.15 0.33
C ILE A 66 10.56 -3.43 0.62
N VAL A 67 9.50 -3.34 1.43
CA VAL A 67 8.68 -4.51 1.80
C VAL A 67 8.00 -5.11 0.58
N ILE A 68 7.32 -4.30 -0.22
CA ILE A 68 6.64 -4.77 -1.45
C ILE A 68 7.66 -5.32 -2.44
N GLY A 69 8.77 -4.61 -2.65
CA GLY A 69 9.85 -5.05 -3.55
C GLY A 69 10.45 -6.40 -3.14
N ALA A 70 10.69 -6.61 -1.84
CA ALA A 70 11.18 -7.88 -1.33
C ALA A 70 10.18 -9.03 -1.54
N ILE A 71 8.88 -8.79 -1.28
CA ILE A 71 7.82 -9.78 -1.50
C ILE A 71 7.75 -10.16 -2.99
N LEU A 72 7.72 -9.19 -3.89
CA LEU A 72 7.69 -9.42 -5.33
C LEU A 72 8.94 -10.17 -5.82
N LEU A 73 10.12 -9.85 -5.29
CA LEU A 73 11.37 -10.54 -5.62
C LEU A 73 11.30 -12.03 -5.22
N VAL A 74 10.82 -12.34 -4.01
CA VAL A 74 10.64 -13.73 -3.56
C VAL A 74 9.63 -14.48 -4.43
N ILE A 75 8.47 -13.88 -4.69
CA ILE A 75 7.41 -14.51 -5.51
C ILE A 75 7.90 -14.75 -6.93
N GLY A 76 8.51 -13.75 -7.56
CA GLY A 76 9.07 -13.85 -8.91
C GLY A 76 10.16 -14.92 -9.00
N PHE A 77 11.02 -15.03 -7.98
CA PHE A 77 12.03 -16.09 -7.91
C PHE A 77 11.40 -17.48 -7.83
N LEU A 78 10.44 -17.68 -6.91
CA LEU A 78 9.74 -18.96 -6.74
C LEU A 78 9.01 -19.38 -8.01
N GLY A 79 8.30 -18.45 -8.66
CA GLY A 79 7.56 -18.71 -9.89
C GLY A 79 8.47 -19.04 -11.07
N CYS A 80 9.52 -18.24 -11.30
CA CYS A 80 10.47 -18.45 -12.40
C CYS A 80 11.29 -19.74 -12.19
N TYR A 81 11.90 -19.90 -11.02
CA TYR A 81 12.78 -21.03 -10.73
C TYR A 81 11.98 -22.33 -10.59
N GLY A 82 10.78 -22.28 -10.01
CA GLY A 82 9.87 -23.42 -9.92
C GLY A 82 9.47 -23.93 -11.30
N ALA A 83 9.03 -23.04 -12.19
CA ALA A 83 8.69 -23.39 -13.56
C ALA A 83 9.92 -23.91 -14.33
N GLN A 84 11.08 -23.24 -14.25
CA GLN A 84 12.29 -23.65 -14.96
C GLN A 84 12.80 -25.03 -14.53
N LYS A 85 12.92 -25.26 -13.21
CA LYS A 85 13.42 -26.52 -12.64
C LYS A 85 12.39 -27.64 -12.62
N GLU A 86 11.15 -27.37 -13.05
CA GLU A 86 10.06 -28.35 -12.97
C GLU A 86 9.92 -28.94 -11.55
N SER A 87 10.14 -28.09 -10.53
CA SER A 87 10.17 -28.53 -9.12
C SER A 87 8.80 -28.36 -8.47
N LYS A 88 8.12 -29.48 -8.24
CA LYS A 88 6.80 -29.52 -7.59
C LYS A 88 6.76 -28.73 -6.27
N CYS A 89 7.81 -28.83 -5.46
CA CYS A 89 7.90 -28.11 -4.18
C CYS A 89 7.92 -26.58 -4.39
N LEU A 90 8.71 -26.08 -5.33
CA LEU A 90 8.78 -24.64 -5.62
C LEU A 90 7.47 -24.11 -6.22
N LEU A 91 6.81 -24.87 -7.10
CA LEU A 91 5.50 -24.50 -7.63
C LEU A 91 4.43 -24.45 -6.53
N MET A 92 4.44 -25.40 -5.59
CA MET A 92 3.52 -25.39 -4.45
C MET A 92 3.78 -24.23 -3.51
N MET A 93 5.04 -23.91 -3.21
CA MET A 93 5.37 -22.72 -2.41
C MET A 93 4.90 -21.43 -3.08
N PHE A 94 5.14 -21.28 -4.39
CA PHE A 94 4.61 -20.16 -5.17
C PHE A 94 3.08 -20.07 -5.06
N PHE A 95 2.38 -21.19 -5.28
CA PHE A 95 0.91 -21.25 -5.16
C PHE A 95 0.45 -20.84 -3.76
N SER A 96 1.05 -21.39 -2.70
CA SER A 96 0.67 -21.09 -1.32
C SER A 96 0.89 -19.62 -0.95
N VAL A 97 1.99 -19.01 -1.38
CA VAL A 97 2.24 -17.58 -1.12
C VAL A 97 1.21 -16.71 -1.83
N VAL A 98 0.95 -16.97 -3.12
CA VAL A 98 -0.06 -16.21 -3.88
C VAL A 98 -1.46 -16.40 -3.29
N LEU A 99 -1.81 -17.61 -2.83
CA LEU A 99 -3.09 -17.87 -2.17
C LEU A 99 -3.25 -17.08 -0.87
N ILE A 100 -2.20 -16.98 -0.05
CA ILE A 100 -2.23 -16.19 1.19
C ILE A 100 -2.45 -14.71 0.88
N ILE A 101 -1.79 -14.19 -0.15
CA ILE A 101 -1.97 -12.79 -0.59
C ILE A 101 -3.40 -12.57 -1.07
N PHE A 102 -3.92 -13.45 -1.93
CA PHE A 102 -5.30 -13.37 -2.41
C PHE A 102 -6.32 -13.36 -1.25
N ILE A 103 -6.15 -14.23 -0.25
CA ILE A 103 -7.02 -14.26 0.94
C ILE A 103 -6.91 -12.94 1.72
N ALA A 104 -5.70 -12.40 1.89
CA ALA A 104 -5.49 -11.13 2.55
C ALA A 104 -6.14 -9.97 1.79
N GLU A 105 -6.03 -9.94 0.45
CA GLU A 105 -6.68 -8.94 -0.40
C GLU A 105 -8.20 -8.99 -0.27
N VAL A 106 -8.80 -10.18 -0.33
CA VAL A 106 -10.25 -10.36 -0.14
C VAL A 106 -10.68 -9.93 1.26
N ALA A 107 -9.92 -10.27 2.30
CA ALA A 107 -10.23 -9.87 3.68
C ALA A 107 -10.20 -8.34 3.84
N VAL A 108 -9.17 -7.68 3.30
CA VAL A 108 -9.05 -6.22 3.29
C VAL A 108 -10.23 -5.59 2.52
N ALA A 109 -10.57 -6.12 1.34
CA ALA A 109 -11.68 -5.63 0.54
C ALA A 109 -13.03 -5.75 1.28
N VAL A 110 -13.28 -6.88 1.95
CA VAL A 110 -14.50 -7.09 2.75
C VAL A 110 -14.56 -6.11 3.93
N VAL A 111 -13.47 -5.93 4.68
CA VAL A 111 -13.42 -4.97 5.79
C VAL A 111 -13.66 -3.55 5.30
N ALA A 112 -13.04 -3.16 4.18
CA ALA A 112 -13.17 -1.82 3.62
C ALA A 112 -14.57 -1.53 3.06
N LEU A 113 -15.22 -2.50 2.41
CA LEU A 113 -16.51 -2.31 1.75
C LEU A 113 -17.71 -2.53 2.67
N VAL A 114 -17.65 -3.54 3.54
CA VAL A 114 -18.80 -3.97 4.35
C VAL A 114 -18.78 -3.34 5.73
N TYR A 115 -17.60 -3.18 6.33
CA TYR A 115 -17.46 -2.79 7.72
C TYR A 115 -16.78 -1.44 7.87
N THR A 116 -17.32 -0.39 7.24
CA THR A 116 -16.74 0.97 7.32
C THR A 116 -16.61 1.45 8.77
N SER A 117 -17.58 1.16 9.63
CA SER A 117 -17.51 1.49 11.06
C SER A 117 -16.44 0.70 11.82
N LEU A 118 -16.16 -0.54 11.41
CA LEU A 118 -15.05 -1.32 11.98
C LEU A 118 -13.72 -0.75 11.51
N ALA A 119 -13.60 -0.42 10.23
CA ALA A 119 -12.41 0.23 9.68
C ALA A 119 -12.13 1.54 10.42
N GLU A 120 -13.16 2.37 10.64
CA GLU A 120 -13.09 3.60 11.44
C GLU A 120 -12.60 3.34 12.86
N SER A 121 -13.17 2.33 13.53
CA SER A 121 -12.83 1.99 14.91
C SER A 121 -11.38 1.50 15.03
N LEU A 122 -10.94 0.64 14.11
CA LEU A 122 -9.57 0.12 14.07
C LEU A 122 -8.56 1.22 13.76
N LEU A 123 -8.86 2.07 12.76
CA LEU A 123 -8.02 3.21 12.42
C LEU A 123 -7.95 4.21 13.58
N SER A 124 -9.07 4.50 14.24
CA SER A 124 -9.10 5.37 15.42
C SER A 124 -8.28 4.82 16.57
N ALA A 125 -8.37 3.52 16.83
CA ALA A 125 -7.59 2.86 17.89
C ALA A 125 -6.08 2.89 17.63
N VAL A 126 -5.65 2.91 16.36
CA VAL A 126 -4.23 2.89 15.98
C VAL A 126 -3.66 4.30 15.75
N VAL A 127 -4.39 5.14 15.02
CA VAL A 127 -3.88 6.42 14.52
C VAL A 127 -4.08 7.55 15.52
N THR A 128 -5.22 7.63 16.21
CA THR A 128 -5.48 8.72 17.17
C THR A 128 -4.44 8.78 18.29
N PRO A 129 -4.00 7.67 18.92
CA PRO A 129 -2.94 7.70 19.92
C PRO A 129 -1.60 8.19 19.35
N VAL A 130 -1.24 7.70 18.15
CA VAL A 130 -0.01 8.12 17.47
C VAL A 130 -0.08 9.60 17.11
N LEU A 131 -1.26 10.08 16.69
CA LEU A 131 -1.50 11.50 16.41
C LEU A 131 -1.28 12.35 17.65
N LYS A 132 -1.83 11.95 18.80
CA LYS A 132 -1.65 12.68 20.06
C LYS A 132 -0.20 12.74 20.52
N GLU A 133 0.53 11.63 20.39
CA GLU A 133 1.89 11.52 20.92
C GLU A 133 2.97 12.09 19.98
N GLN A 134 2.84 11.84 18.68
CA GLN A 134 3.90 12.09 17.70
C GLN A 134 3.71 13.40 16.93
N TYR A 135 2.47 13.90 16.79
CA TYR A 135 2.23 15.14 16.06
C TYR A 135 2.78 16.35 16.83
N GLY A 136 3.66 17.12 16.17
CA GLY A 136 4.43 18.20 16.76
C GLY A 136 5.74 17.77 17.44
N LYS A 137 5.90 16.49 17.78
CA LYS A 137 7.11 15.91 18.40
C LYS A 137 8.04 15.33 17.35
N ASP A 138 7.51 14.46 16.49
CA ASP A 138 8.22 13.88 15.36
C ASP A 138 7.93 14.68 14.09
N ALA A 139 8.97 15.30 13.53
CA ALA A 139 8.86 16.14 12.34
C ALA A 139 8.38 15.34 11.11
N THR A 140 8.68 14.03 11.05
CA THR A 140 8.29 13.12 9.95
C THR A 140 6.79 12.94 9.90
N PHE A 141 6.27 12.46 11.01
CA PHE A 141 4.88 12.19 11.20
C PHE A 141 4.06 13.47 11.05
N THR A 142 4.53 14.58 11.63
CA THR A 142 3.88 15.90 11.51
C THR A 142 3.81 16.38 10.06
N SER A 143 4.89 16.24 9.28
CA SER A 143 4.91 16.66 7.87
C SER A 143 4.00 15.80 6.98
N ILE A 144 3.99 14.48 7.21
CA ILE A 144 3.12 13.55 6.47
C ILE A 144 1.66 13.90 6.77
N TRP A 145 1.32 14.05 8.05
CA TRP A 145 -0.05 14.35 8.45
C TRP A 145 -0.50 15.73 7.98
N ASN A 146 0.37 16.75 8.02
CA ASN A 146 0.12 18.06 7.42
C ASN A 146 -0.20 17.97 5.93
N THR A 147 0.57 17.16 5.20
CA THR A 147 0.35 16.95 3.75
C THR A 147 -0.99 16.26 3.51
N THR A 148 -1.33 15.25 4.31
CA THR A 148 -2.63 14.56 4.25
C THR A 148 -3.78 15.55 4.49
N MET A 149 -3.75 16.27 5.62
CA MET A 149 -4.76 17.27 5.98
C MET A 149 -4.92 18.35 4.90
N THR A 150 -3.82 18.79 4.30
CA THR A 150 -3.84 19.81 3.23
C THR A 150 -4.39 19.27 1.91
N LYS A 151 -3.93 18.09 1.47
CA LYS A 151 -4.35 17.50 0.18
C LYS A 151 -5.80 17.03 0.20
N VAL A 152 -6.22 16.45 1.32
CA VAL A 152 -7.55 15.87 1.50
C VAL A 152 -8.54 16.87 2.13
N LYS A 153 -8.06 18.09 2.48
CA LYS A 153 -8.87 19.18 3.06
C LYS A 153 -9.67 18.71 4.29
N CYS A 154 -8.95 18.13 5.24
CA CYS A 154 -9.49 17.50 6.43
C CYS A 154 -8.63 17.81 7.66
N CYS A 155 -9.15 17.52 8.85
CA CYS A 155 -8.42 17.71 10.11
C CYS A 155 -8.63 16.56 11.09
N GLY A 156 -7.53 16.14 11.73
CA GLY A 156 -7.54 14.96 12.60
C GLY A 156 -7.85 13.69 11.81
N LEU A 157 -8.02 12.56 12.50
CA LEU A 157 -8.53 11.36 11.85
C LEU A 157 -10.06 11.46 11.75
N ASN A 158 -10.71 11.72 12.87
CA ASN A 158 -12.15 11.83 13.03
C ASN A 158 -12.59 13.30 13.03
N ASN A 159 -11.87 14.18 13.73
CA ASN A 159 -12.07 15.64 13.72
C ASN A 159 -10.93 16.35 14.50
N TYR A 160 -11.04 17.67 14.67
CA TYR A 160 -10.06 18.48 15.41
C TYR A 160 -9.83 18.05 16.87
N THR A 161 -10.81 17.42 17.53
CA THR A 161 -10.69 16.98 18.93
C THR A 161 -9.70 15.82 19.11
N ASP A 162 -9.29 15.16 18.04
CA ASP A 162 -8.21 14.17 18.11
C ASP A 162 -6.89 14.79 18.61
N PHE A 163 -6.72 16.11 18.47
CA PHE A 163 -5.58 16.86 19.01
C PHE A 163 -5.78 17.36 20.44
N ASN A 164 -6.93 17.11 21.08
CA ASN A 164 -7.10 17.41 22.50
C ASN A 164 -6.08 16.60 23.31
N ASP A 165 -5.42 17.26 24.26
CA ASP A 165 -4.38 16.66 25.11
C ASP A 165 -3.24 16.03 24.28
N SER A 166 -3.01 16.53 23.06
CA SER A 166 -1.87 16.14 22.24
C SER A 166 -0.64 16.96 22.61
N PHE A 167 0.54 16.42 22.33
CA PHE A 167 1.81 17.13 22.48
C PHE A 167 1.81 18.50 21.76
N TRP A 168 1.17 18.57 20.58
CA TRP A 168 1.04 19.82 19.84
C TRP A 168 0.22 20.86 20.59
N TYR A 169 -0.94 20.47 21.11
CA TYR A 169 -1.85 21.38 21.80
C TYR A 169 -1.26 21.86 23.14
N GLU A 170 -0.64 20.97 23.91
CA GLU A 170 0.04 21.33 25.16
C GLU A 170 1.15 22.37 24.95
N LYS A 171 1.83 22.32 23.80
CA LYS A 171 2.96 23.21 23.51
C LYS A 171 2.56 24.54 22.88
N HIS A 172 1.50 24.56 22.06
CA HIS A 172 1.14 25.74 21.26
C HIS A 172 -0.18 26.38 21.69
N GLU A 173 -0.99 25.71 22.52
CA GLU A 173 -2.32 26.14 22.96
C GLU A 173 -3.30 26.44 21.80
N VAL A 174 -3.02 25.88 20.62
CA VAL A 174 -3.84 26.00 19.40
C VAL A 174 -3.83 24.68 18.62
N TYR A 175 -4.86 24.46 17.81
CA TYR A 175 -4.93 23.33 16.88
C TYR A 175 -4.07 23.56 15.64
N PRO A 176 -3.75 22.50 14.88
CA PRO A 176 -3.12 22.64 13.58
C PRO A 176 -3.88 23.60 12.68
N PRO A 177 -3.18 24.45 11.89
CA PRO A 177 -3.83 25.47 11.08
C PRO A 177 -4.81 24.89 10.04
N GLN A 178 -4.60 23.67 9.56
CA GLN A 178 -5.48 22.97 8.62
C GLN A 178 -6.85 22.62 9.21
N CYS A 179 -6.99 22.70 10.54
CA CYS A 179 -8.25 22.48 11.25
C CYS A 179 -9.19 23.70 11.22
N CYS A 180 -8.72 24.84 10.70
CA CYS A 180 -9.50 26.04 10.57
C CYS A 180 -9.51 26.57 9.13
N ASP A 181 -10.60 27.23 8.76
CA ASP A 181 -10.70 28.03 7.55
C ASP A 181 -11.17 29.45 7.90
N PRO A 182 -10.31 30.48 7.78
CA PRO A 182 -8.96 30.47 7.22
C PRO A 182 -7.91 29.82 8.15
N PRO A 183 -6.80 29.27 7.59
CA PRO A 183 -5.81 28.50 8.35
C PRO A 183 -4.85 29.40 9.13
N LYS A 184 -5.32 30.01 10.22
CA LYS A 184 -4.50 30.88 11.08
C LYS A 184 -5.01 30.92 12.52
N ASN A 185 -4.10 30.78 13.48
CA ASN A 185 -4.36 30.82 14.93
C ASN A 185 -5.62 30.04 15.31
N CYS A 186 -5.62 28.74 15.00
CA CYS A 186 -6.80 27.88 15.13
C CYS A 186 -7.10 27.58 16.60
N THR A 187 -7.89 28.44 17.24
CA THR A 187 -8.39 28.23 18.61
C THR A 187 -9.50 27.19 18.64
N VAL A 188 -9.85 26.69 19.83
CA VAL A 188 -10.98 25.77 20.03
C VAL A 188 -12.28 26.30 19.41
N THR A 189 -12.57 27.59 19.61
CA THR A 189 -13.78 28.22 19.06
C THR A 189 -13.77 28.26 17.53
N LEU A 190 -12.63 28.59 16.93
CA LEU A 190 -12.48 28.64 15.48
C LEU A 190 -12.52 27.23 14.88
N ALA A 191 -11.89 26.24 15.50
CA ALA A 191 -11.92 24.84 15.05
C ALA A 191 -13.34 24.26 15.12
N ALA A 192 -14.09 24.56 16.18
CA ALA A 192 -15.48 24.14 16.34
C ALA A 192 -16.44 24.83 15.36
N GLN A 193 -16.16 26.08 14.99
CA GLN A 193 -16.94 26.82 13.98
C GLN A 193 -16.54 26.46 12.54
N SER A 194 -15.32 25.98 12.34
CA SER A 194 -14.81 25.56 11.04
C SER A 194 -15.48 24.26 10.63
N ASN A 195 -16.12 24.25 9.46
CA ASN A 195 -16.79 23.07 8.91
C ASN A 195 -15.78 22.11 8.24
N VAL A 196 -14.66 21.83 8.92
CA VAL A 196 -13.61 20.93 8.44
C VAL A 196 -13.86 19.54 9.03
N THR A 197 -14.10 18.56 8.17
CA THR A 197 -14.39 17.18 8.58
C THR A 197 -13.13 16.36 8.84
N GLY A 198 -13.28 15.22 9.51
CA GLY A 198 -12.22 14.24 9.71
C GLY A 198 -11.63 13.71 8.42
N CYS A 199 -10.34 13.35 8.47
CA CYS A 199 -9.66 12.76 7.32
C CYS A 199 -10.20 11.37 6.96
N PHE A 200 -10.68 10.58 7.90
CA PHE A 200 -11.27 9.28 7.60
C PHE A 200 -12.47 9.39 6.63
N ASP A 201 -13.42 10.26 6.95
CA ASP A 201 -14.61 10.48 6.13
C ASP A 201 -14.28 11.06 4.76
N GLN A 202 -13.36 12.03 4.69
CA GLN A 202 -12.94 12.61 3.41
C GLN A 202 -12.19 11.61 2.55
N ILE A 203 -11.29 10.80 3.13
CA ILE A 203 -10.60 9.73 2.40
C ILE A 203 -11.61 8.70 1.87
N LEU A 204 -12.57 8.28 2.70
CA LEU A 204 -13.62 7.36 2.24
C LEU A 204 -14.46 7.96 1.11
N LYS A 205 -14.78 9.25 1.19
CA LYS A 205 -15.50 9.96 0.14
C LYS A 205 -14.71 9.99 -1.16
N GLU A 206 -13.42 10.31 -1.11
CA GLU A 206 -12.52 10.29 -2.26
C GLU A 206 -12.36 8.88 -2.86
N ILE A 207 -12.25 7.84 -2.03
CA ILE A 207 -12.21 6.45 -2.49
C ILE A 207 -13.52 6.08 -3.19
N ARG A 208 -14.68 6.46 -2.64
CA ARG A 208 -15.99 6.20 -3.26
C ARG A 208 -16.15 6.94 -4.59
N THR A 209 -15.66 8.18 -4.68
CA THR A 209 -15.67 8.96 -5.93
C THR A 209 -14.80 8.31 -7.01
N ASN A 210 -13.67 7.70 -6.63
CA ASN A 210 -12.75 7.03 -7.56
C ASN A 210 -12.87 5.50 -7.52
N ALA A 211 -14.00 4.98 -7.03
CA ALA A 211 -14.17 3.55 -6.75
C ALA A 211 -14.08 2.67 -8.00
N GLU A 212 -14.46 3.20 -9.16
CA GLU A 212 -14.39 2.46 -10.43
C GLU A 212 -12.93 2.13 -10.80
N VAL A 213 -12.03 3.11 -10.71
CA VAL A 213 -10.62 2.92 -11.04
C VAL A 213 -9.95 2.02 -10.01
N ALA A 214 -10.14 2.31 -8.72
CA ALA A 214 -9.56 1.51 -7.65
C ALA A 214 -10.07 0.06 -7.67
N GLY A 215 -11.38 -0.12 -7.86
CA GLY A 215 -12.00 -1.43 -7.99
C GLY A 215 -11.51 -2.19 -9.23
N GLY A 216 -11.33 -1.51 -10.37
CA GLY A 216 -10.78 -2.10 -11.59
C GLY A 216 -9.35 -2.61 -11.41
N VAL A 217 -8.49 -1.83 -10.75
CA VAL A 217 -7.12 -2.24 -10.42
C VAL A 217 -7.12 -3.47 -9.50
N ALA A 218 -7.91 -3.43 -8.41
CA ALA A 218 -8.01 -4.54 -7.47
C ALA A 218 -8.54 -5.83 -8.13
N ALA A 219 -9.58 -5.73 -8.97
CA ALA A 219 -10.11 -6.86 -9.72
C ALA A 219 -9.10 -7.43 -10.72
N GLY A 220 -8.30 -6.57 -11.36
CA GLY A 220 -7.23 -6.98 -12.26
C GLY A 220 -6.13 -7.77 -11.53
N ILE A 221 -5.71 -7.30 -10.36
CA ILE A 221 -4.73 -8.00 -9.52
C ILE A 221 -5.28 -9.38 -9.12
N ALA A 222 -6.49 -9.43 -8.56
CA ALA A 222 -7.14 -10.68 -8.18
C ALA A 222 -7.25 -11.68 -9.35
N ALA A 223 -7.59 -11.21 -10.56
CA ALA A 223 -7.65 -12.05 -11.74
C ALA A 223 -6.27 -12.61 -12.14
N LEU A 224 -5.21 -11.79 -12.06
CA LEU A 224 -3.84 -12.23 -12.31
C LEU A 224 -3.35 -13.27 -11.30
N GLU A 225 -3.69 -13.11 -10.02
CA GLU A 225 -3.36 -14.08 -8.98
C GLU A 225 -4.05 -15.42 -9.20
N ILE A 226 -5.35 -15.41 -9.52
CA ILE A 226 -6.10 -16.63 -9.86
C ILE A 226 -5.48 -17.32 -11.08
N ALA A 227 -5.15 -16.57 -12.12
CA ALA A 227 -4.49 -17.11 -13.31
C ALA A 227 -3.13 -17.73 -12.98
N ALA A 228 -2.31 -17.05 -12.16
CA ALA A 228 -1.01 -17.55 -11.72
C ALA A 228 -1.13 -18.85 -10.90
N MET A 229 -2.09 -18.90 -9.97
CA MET A 229 -2.41 -20.10 -9.19
C MET A 229 -2.87 -21.26 -10.08
N ALA A 230 -3.76 -21.00 -11.04
CA ALA A 230 -4.26 -22.00 -11.98
C ALA A 230 -3.13 -22.57 -12.87
N VAL A 231 -2.24 -21.70 -13.36
CA VAL A 231 -1.07 -22.11 -14.15
C VAL A 231 -0.08 -22.92 -13.31
N SER A 232 0.20 -22.49 -12.07
CA SER A 232 1.07 -23.24 -11.16
C SER A 232 0.52 -24.65 -10.91
N MET A 233 -0.77 -24.75 -10.61
CA MET A 233 -1.43 -26.04 -10.37
C MET A 233 -1.49 -26.91 -11.63
N TYR A 234 -1.71 -26.32 -12.80
CA TYR A 234 -1.65 -27.04 -14.08
C TYR A 234 -0.26 -27.64 -14.32
N LEU A 235 0.80 -26.86 -14.13
CA LEU A 235 2.17 -27.34 -14.27
C LEU A 235 2.48 -28.43 -13.23
N TYR A 236 2.11 -28.24 -11.97
CA TYR A 236 2.26 -29.25 -10.92
C TYR A 236 1.63 -30.59 -11.32
N CYS A 237 0.36 -30.58 -11.73
CA CYS A 237 -0.37 -31.78 -12.15
C CYS A 237 0.25 -32.45 -13.39
N ARG A 238 0.88 -31.69 -14.28
CA ARG A 238 1.54 -32.24 -15.48
C ARG A 238 2.89 -32.86 -15.15
N LEU A 239 3.62 -32.30 -14.18
CA LEU A 239 4.84 -32.86 -13.65
C LEU A 239 4.60 -34.11 -12.80
N ASP A 240 3.40 -34.27 -12.25
CA ASP A 240 2.99 -35.48 -11.53
C ASP A 240 2.68 -36.67 -12.44
N LYS A 241 2.34 -36.39 -13.70
CA LYS A 241 2.04 -37.41 -14.72
C LYS A 241 3.25 -37.79 -15.58
N LYS A 242 4.40 -37.13 -15.38
CA LYS A 242 5.70 -37.51 -15.97
C LYS A 242 6.36 -38.54 -15.06
#